data_AF-A0A0G0QX77-F1
#
_entry.id   AF-A0A0G0QX77-F1
#
_cell.length_a   1.000
_cell.length_b   1.000
_cell.length_c   1.000
_cell.angle_alpha   90.00
_cell.angle_beta   90.00
_cell.angle_gamma   90.00
#
_symmetry.space_group_name_H-M   'P 1'
#
loop_
_entity.id
_entity.type
_entity.pdbx_description
1 polymer ?
#
loop_
_entity_poly.entity_id
_entity_poly.type
_entity_poly.pdbx_seq_one_letter_code
_entity_poly.pdbx_strand_id
1 'polypeptide(L)'
;MLKSLLNFFISDDNSNNSFYQVYQKLVKWKEGNVYPNSYDLPETISLPYDFWEKVKGLYRNTRNDKLERSVSVYWVDGDLILSSITTGSTSFVRSNSQIKVSYIPKNNEYFYKEIILDGKRYSRREVYFKKVPKQIDLHYLFNMHTHPPHLHNETTYYGFFSAQDIKSMISSGAIVTGLITDHFYLLFRTNKVDASVANLQDADLSSETITERYNYVLYKGALGKKLHRVLSHL
;
A
#
# COMPACT_ATOMS: atom_id res chain seq x y z
N MET A 1 -11.52 22.66 -22.47
CA MET A 1 -10.74 21.42 -22.25
C MET A 1 -9.36 21.62 -21.63
N LEU A 2 -8.63 22.74 -21.84
CA LEU A 2 -7.32 22.96 -21.21
C LEU A 2 -7.34 23.29 -19.70
N LYS A 3 -8.45 23.80 -19.13
CA LYS A 3 -8.56 24.13 -17.70
C LYS A 3 -8.66 22.91 -16.76
N SER A 4 -8.90 21.70 -17.30
CA SER A 4 -9.03 20.46 -16.51
C SER A 4 -7.67 19.81 -16.20
N LEU A 5 -6.67 19.99 -17.08
CA LEU A 5 -5.35 19.38 -16.94
C LEU A 5 -4.43 20.14 -15.97
N LEU A 6 -4.61 21.45 -15.81
CA LEU A 6 -3.79 22.28 -14.92
C LEU A 6 -4.13 22.12 -13.44
N ASN A 7 -5.35 21.71 -13.09
CA ASN A 7 -5.73 21.42 -11.69
C ASN A 7 -5.22 20.05 -11.20
N PHE A 8 -4.58 19.25 -12.07
CA PHE A 8 -4.08 17.92 -11.71
C PHE A 8 -2.58 17.89 -11.40
N PHE A 9 -1.81 18.89 -11.88
CA PHE A 9 -0.37 19.02 -11.61
C PHE A 9 -0.04 19.81 -10.35
N ILE A 10 -1.06 20.24 -9.60
CA ILE A 10 -0.95 20.79 -8.25
C ILE A 10 -1.79 19.90 -7.32
N SER A 11 -1.51 18.60 -7.28
CA SER A 11 -1.94 17.84 -6.10
C SER A 11 -1.02 18.30 -4.96
N ASP A 12 -1.58 19.02 -3.99
CA ASP A 12 -0.94 19.44 -2.74
C ASP A 12 -0.08 18.32 -2.13
N ASP A 13 1.20 18.26 -2.52
CA ASP A 13 2.21 17.37 -1.95
C ASP A 13 2.55 17.76 -0.49
N ASN A 14 2.01 18.89 -0.02
CA ASN A 14 2.10 19.41 1.35
C ASN A 14 0.80 19.29 2.15
N SER A 15 -0.25 18.62 1.64
CA SER A 15 -1.43 18.37 2.46
C SER A 15 -1.10 17.37 3.58
N ASN A 16 -1.59 17.62 4.81
CA ASN A 16 -1.41 16.76 5.99
C ASN A 16 -1.96 15.32 5.84
N ASN A 17 -2.45 14.96 4.65
CA ASN A 17 -3.10 13.71 4.33
C ASN A 17 -2.39 12.96 3.18
N SER A 18 -1.20 13.37 2.75
CA SER A 18 -0.47 12.68 1.68
C SER A 18 0.16 11.38 2.18
N PHE A 19 0.24 10.36 1.31
CA PHE A 19 0.93 9.12 1.67
C PHE A 19 2.42 9.36 1.96
N TYR A 20 3.05 10.42 1.42
CA TYR A 20 4.43 10.77 1.72
C TYR A 20 4.69 10.98 3.22
N GLN A 21 3.80 11.68 3.91
CA GLN A 21 3.92 11.89 5.36
C GLN A 21 3.76 10.58 6.14
N VAL A 22 2.82 9.72 5.70
CA VAL A 22 2.62 8.38 6.28
C VAL A 22 3.87 7.52 6.07
N TYR A 23 4.46 7.55 4.88
CA TYR A 23 5.70 6.87 4.53
C TYR A 23 6.85 7.28 5.46
N GLN A 24 7.07 8.57 5.66
CA GLN A 24 8.15 9.06 6.54
C GLN A 24 7.99 8.54 7.97
N LYS A 25 6.75 8.46 8.48
CA LYS A 25 6.45 7.87 9.78
C LYS A 25 6.71 6.35 9.78
N LEU A 26 6.26 5.64 8.75
CA LEU A 26 6.48 4.19 8.60
C LEU A 26 7.97 3.82 8.63
N VAL A 27 8.83 4.58 7.93
CA VAL A 27 10.28 4.35 7.94
C VAL A 27 10.83 4.53 9.35
N LYS A 28 10.51 5.63 10.03
CA LYS A 28 10.98 5.91 11.39
C LYS A 28 10.53 4.85 12.39
N TRP A 29 9.27 4.41 12.32
CA TRP A 29 8.74 3.37 13.19
C TRP A 29 9.45 2.03 12.96
N LYS A 30 9.71 1.69 11.70
CA LYS A 30 10.43 0.46 11.34
C LYS A 30 11.89 0.49 11.81
N GLU A 31 12.60 1.61 11.63
CA GLU A 31 13.97 1.80 12.10
C GLU A 31 14.06 1.74 13.63
N GLY A 32 13.07 2.31 14.33
CA GLY A 32 12.97 2.26 15.78
C GLY A 32 12.44 0.93 16.34
N ASN A 33 12.01 0.00 15.49
CA ASN A 33 11.30 -1.22 15.87
C ASN A 33 10.11 -0.95 16.83
N VAL A 34 9.33 0.09 16.53
CA VAL A 34 8.16 0.51 17.31
C VAL A 34 6.89 0.45 16.48
N TYR A 35 5.76 0.18 17.12
CA TYR A 35 4.44 0.29 16.50
C TYR A 35 3.80 1.64 16.84
N PRO A 36 3.03 2.23 15.90
CA PRO A 36 2.36 3.50 16.12
C PRO A 36 1.28 3.41 17.21
N ASN A 37 1.01 4.52 17.89
CA ASN A 37 -0.27 4.68 18.57
C ASN A 37 -1.36 5.01 17.55
N SER A 38 -2.61 4.72 17.91
CA SER A 38 -3.75 5.00 17.04
C SER A 38 -3.96 6.49 16.75
N TYR A 39 -3.50 7.39 17.63
CA TYR A 39 -3.57 8.85 17.45
C TYR A 39 -2.40 9.42 16.62
N ASP A 40 -1.35 8.64 16.36
CA ASP A 40 -0.22 9.07 15.53
C ASP A 40 -0.54 9.01 14.02
N LEU A 41 -1.63 8.31 13.68
CA LEU A 41 -2.10 8.05 12.32
C LEU A 41 -3.13 9.10 11.88
N PRO A 42 -3.08 9.56 10.61
CA PRO A 42 -3.97 10.62 10.13
C PRO A 42 -5.40 10.13 9.92
N GLU A 43 -6.40 11.01 9.89
CA GLU A 43 -7.78 10.58 9.63
C GLU A 43 -8.03 10.14 8.18
N THR A 44 -7.24 10.65 7.23
CA THR A 44 -7.32 10.25 5.82
C THR A 44 -5.96 10.07 5.19
N ILE A 45 -5.88 9.19 4.18
CA ILE A 45 -4.65 8.93 3.42
C ILE A 45 -4.94 9.08 1.93
N SER A 46 -4.18 9.95 1.26
CA SER A 46 -4.23 10.20 -0.17
C SER A 46 -3.06 9.51 -0.86
N LEU A 47 -3.37 8.57 -1.73
CA LEU A 47 -2.38 7.83 -2.54
C LEU A 47 -2.24 8.46 -3.93
N PRO A 48 -1.04 8.40 -4.54
CA PRO A 48 -0.80 9.00 -5.85
C PRO A 48 -1.58 8.29 -6.95
N TYR A 49 -1.91 9.03 -8.02
CA TYR A 49 -2.70 8.52 -9.13
C TYR A 49 -2.08 7.27 -9.79
N ASP A 50 -0.77 7.28 -10.05
CA ASP A 50 -0.09 6.16 -10.71
C ASP A 50 -0.12 4.88 -9.86
N PHE A 51 -0.12 5.01 -8.54
CA PHE A 51 -0.32 3.87 -7.64
C PHE A 51 -1.75 3.32 -7.77
N TRP A 52 -2.75 4.21 -7.81
CA TRP A 52 -4.14 3.82 -7.99
C TRP A 52 -4.41 3.11 -9.32
N GLU A 53 -3.78 3.54 -10.41
CA GLU A 53 -3.90 2.86 -11.70
C GLU A 53 -3.43 1.41 -11.62
N LYS A 54 -2.34 1.16 -10.88
CA LYS A 54 -1.80 -0.19 -10.70
C LYS A 54 -2.67 -1.03 -9.77
N VAL A 55 -3.18 -0.46 -8.67
CA VAL A 55 -4.14 -1.13 -7.78
C VAL A 55 -5.41 -1.52 -8.54
N LYS A 56 -5.96 -0.61 -9.37
CA LYS A 56 -7.09 -0.91 -10.26
C LYS A 56 -6.76 -2.01 -11.27
N GLY A 57 -5.53 -2.04 -11.78
CA GLY A 57 -5.02 -3.11 -12.62
C GLY A 57 -5.05 -4.47 -11.92
N LEU A 58 -4.51 -4.57 -10.71
CA LEU A 58 -4.54 -5.78 -9.89
C LEU A 58 -5.97 -6.25 -9.62
N TYR A 59 -6.85 -5.33 -9.19
CA TYR A 59 -8.27 -5.63 -8.98
C TYR A 59 -8.94 -6.21 -10.23
N ARG A 60 -8.79 -5.55 -11.39
CA ARG A 60 -9.37 -6.03 -12.65
C ARG A 60 -8.87 -7.42 -13.02
N ASN A 61 -7.56 -7.65 -12.88
CA ASN A 61 -6.96 -8.95 -13.18
C ASN A 61 -7.52 -10.05 -12.26
N THR A 62 -7.56 -9.83 -10.95
CA THR A 62 -8.13 -10.76 -9.96
C THR A 62 -9.61 -11.01 -10.16
N ARG A 63 -10.37 -9.98 -10.53
CA ARG A 63 -11.79 -10.14 -10.86
C ARG A 63 -12.01 -11.02 -12.09
N ASN A 64 -11.13 -10.90 -13.09
CA ASN A 64 -11.25 -11.59 -14.38
C ASN A 64 -10.89 -13.08 -14.28
N ASP A 65 -9.76 -13.41 -13.64
CA ASP A 65 -9.28 -14.80 -13.58
C ASP A 65 -9.49 -15.50 -12.24
N LYS A 66 -10.01 -14.80 -11.24
CA LYS A 66 -10.28 -15.31 -9.88
C LYS A 66 -9.03 -15.76 -9.12
N LEU A 67 -7.84 -15.35 -9.56
CA LEU A 67 -6.59 -15.71 -8.88
C LEU A 67 -6.19 -14.62 -7.89
N GLU A 68 -5.92 -15.02 -6.66
CA GLU A 68 -5.29 -14.16 -5.67
C GLU A 68 -3.88 -13.76 -6.08
N ARG A 69 -3.50 -12.55 -5.70
CA ARG A 69 -2.21 -11.93 -6.06
C ARG A 69 -1.64 -11.28 -4.83
N SER A 70 -0.35 -11.46 -4.61
CA SER A 70 0.40 -10.75 -3.58
C SER A 70 1.50 -9.90 -4.22
N VAL A 71 1.67 -8.68 -3.73
CA VAL A 71 2.70 -7.73 -4.17
C VAL A 71 3.27 -6.98 -2.98
N SER A 72 4.52 -6.59 -3.10
CA SER A 72 5.20 -5.72 -2.15
C SER A 72 5.16 -4.27 -2.62
N VAL A 73 5.01 -3.35 -1.68
CA VAL A 73 4.97 -1.90 -1.89
C VAL A 73 6.28 -1.28 -1.44
N TYR A 74 6.89 -0.48 -2.29
CA TYR A 74 8.15 0.22 -2.02
C TYR A 74 8.01 1.72 -2.25
N TRP A 75 8.70 2.49 -1.42
CA TRP A 75 9.01 3.87 -1.71
C TRP A 75 10.33 3.94 -2.48
N VAL A 76 10.33 4.60 -3.63
CA VAL A 76 11.48 4.72 -4.51
C VAL A 76 11.60 6.15 -5.00
N ASP A 77 12.27 6.95 -4.18
CA ASP A 77 12.74 8.29 -4.51
C ASP A 77 11.61 9.22 -4.99
N GLY A 78 10.54 9.28 -4.20
CA GLY A 78 9.33 10.04 -4.53
C GLY A 78 8.22 9.23 -5.21
N ASP A 79 8.47 7.98 -5.60
CA ASP A 79 7.47 7.13 -6.27
C ASP A 79 7.07 5.94 -5.40
N LEU A 80 5.76 5.71 -5.29
CA LEU A 80 5.21 4.51 -4.67
C LEU A 80 5.09 3.42 -5.73
N ILE A 81 5.89 2.37 -5.62
CA ILE A 81 5.94 1.29 -6.61
C ILE A 81 5.45 -0.04 -6.04
N LEU A 82 5.01 -0.90 -6.95
CA LEU A 82 4.56 -2.27 -6.67
C LEU A 82 5.53 -3.25 -7.29
N SER A 83 5.87 -4.30 -6.56
CA SER A 83 6.63 -5.44 -7.08
C SER A 83 5.90 -6.14 -8.23
N SER A 84 6.60 -7.04 -8.91
CA SER A 84 5.94 -8.06 -9.71
C SER A 84 5.03 -8.92 -8.82
N ILE A 85 3.96 -9.46 -9.40
CA ILE A 85 3.04 -10.36 -8.69
C ILE A 85 3.84 -11.58 -8.25
N THR A 86 3.86 -11.81 -6.94
CA THR A 86 4.45 -13.01 -6.36
C THR A 86 3.30 -14.01 -6.16
N THR A 87 3.26 -15.06 -6.97
CA THR A 87 2.43 -16.24 -6.69
C THR A 87 3.16 -17.07 -5.63
N GLY A 88 2.81 -16.93 -4.35
CA GLY A 88 3.43 -17.65 -3.24
C GLY A 88 2.39 -18.39 -2.40
N SER A 89 2.74 -19.57 -1.88
CA SER A 89 1.88 -20.43 -1.08
C SER A 89 1.70 -19.94 0.37
N THR A 90 0.71 -20.54 1.03
CA THR A 90 0.01 -20.13 2.27
C THR A 90 0.87 -19.79 3.51
N SER A 91 2.18 -19.99 3.50
CA SER A 91 3.03 -19.83 4.70
C SER A 91 4.04 -18.69 4.64
N PHE A 92 4.46 -18.20 3.46
CA PHE A 92 5.36 -17.04 3.34
C PHE A 92 5.48 -16.53 1.89
N VAL A 93 5.34 -15.22 1.68
CA VAL A 93 5.61 -14.57 0.38
C VAL A 93 6.88 -13.72 0.51
N ARG A 94 8.02 -14.22 -0.01
CA ARG A 94 9.26 -13.44 -0.16
C ARG A 94 9.33 -12.93 -1.60
N SER A 95 8.95 -11.68 -1.83
CA SER A 95 9.21 -11.04 -3.12
C SER A 95 10.66 -10.56 -3.14
N ASN A 96 11.54 -11.25 -3.87
CA ASN A 96 12.93 -10.82 -4.09
C ASN A 96 13.01 -9.83 -5.27
N SER A 97 12.12 -8.82 -5.29
CA SER A 97 12.11 -7.87 -6.39
C SER A 97 13.40 -7.07 -6.43
N GLN A 98 14.03 -7.03 -7.60
CA GLN A 98 15.22 -6.22 -7.84
C GLN A 98 14.79 -4.86 -8.38
N ILE A 99 14.99 -3.82 -7.58
CA ILE A 99 14.70 -2.44 -7.96
C ILE A 99 16.02 -1.73 -8.26
N LYS A 100 16.10 -1.13 -9.44
CA LYS A 100 17.20 -0.25 -9.83
C LYS A 100 16.64 1.11 -10.21
N VAL A 101 17.27 2.17 -9.72
CA VAL A 101 16.95 3.55 -10.08
C VAL A 101 18.18 4.16 -10.73
N SER A 102 17.99 4.83 -11.86
CA SER A 102 19.05 5.54 -12.56
C SER A 102 18.60 6.93 -12.99
N TYR A 103 19.55 7.86 -12.95
CA TYR A 103 19.41 9.21 -13.47
C TYR A 103 20.33 9.37 -14.68
N ILE A 104 19.74 9.40 -15.86
CA ILE A 104 20.48 9.42 -17.14
C ILE A 104 20.41 10.85 -17.70
N PRO A 105 21.53 11.54 -17.96
CA PRO A 105 21.52 12.87 -18.54
C PRO A 105 20.70 12.92 -19.84
N LYS A 106 19.76 13.87 -19.95
CA LYS A 106 19.05 14.19 -21.19
C LYS A 106 19.73 15.36 -21.90
N ASN A 107 20.01 16.41 -21.14
CA ASN A 107 20.72 17.63 -21.56
C ASN A 107 21.29 18.33 -20.31
N ASN A 108 21.80 19.57 -20.46
CA ASN A 108 22.41 20.32 -19.35
C ASN A 108 21.44 20.66 -18.20
N GLU A 109 20.13 20.59 -18.42
CA GLU A 109 19.13 20.99 -17.43
C GLU A 109 18.27 19.83 -16.92
N TYR A 110 18.21 18.72 -17.64
CA TYR A 110 17.28 17.62 -17.36
C TYR A 110 17.96 16.26 -17.39
N PHE A 111 17.46 15.37 -16.54
CA PHE A 111 17.78 13.96 -16.47
C PHE A 111 16.51 13.14 -16.73
N TYR A 112 16.67 11.93 -17.27
CA TYR A 112 15.65 10.90 -17.17
C TYR A 112 15.83 10.14 -15.87
N LYS A 113 14.85 10.21 -14.96
CA LYS A 113 14.71 9.24 -13.88
C LYS A 113 14.09 7.99 -14.46
N GLU A 114 14.80 6.87 -14.40
CA GLU A 114 14.34 5.56 -14.83
C GLU A 114 14.29 4.61 -13.63
N ILE A 115 13.14 3.95 -13.44
CA ILE A 115 12.98 2.88 -12.47
C ILE A 115 12.88 1.58 -13.25
N ILE A 116 13.73 0.62 -12.92
CA ILE A 116 13.73 -0.75 -13.44
C ILE A 116 13.33 -1.67 -12.30
N LEU A 117 12.31 -2.49 -12.54
CA LEU A 117 11.82 -3.51 -11.63
C LEU A 117 11.96 -4.87 -12.31
N ASP A 118 12.69 -5.79 -11.70
CA ASP A 118 12.90 -7.16 -12.19
C ASP A 118 13.39 -7.19 -13.65
N GLY A 119 14.34 -6.31 -13.97
CA GLY A 119 14.93 -6.17 -15.30
C GLY A 119 14.04 -5.45 -16.33
N LYS A 120 12.80 -5.09 -15.99
CA LYS A 120 11.88 -4.37 -16.88
C LYS A 120 11.73 -2.91 -16.48
N ARG A 121 11.67 -2.01 -17.46
CA ARG A 121 11.40 -0.58 -17.20
C ARG A 121 10.01 -0.45 -16.57
N TYR A 122 9.98 0.04 -15.33
CA TYR A 122 8.77 0.31 -14.57
C TYR A 122 8.21 1.69 -14.89
N SER A 123 9.09 2.70 -14.92
CA SER A 123 8.75 4.07 -15.29
C SER A 123 9.98 4.80 -15.84
N ARG A 124 9.73 5.85 -16.62
CA ARG A 124 10.75 6.81 -17.07
C ARG A 124 10.11 8.18 -17.17
N ARG A 125 10.68 9.18 -16.49
CA ARG A 125 10.21 10.57 -16.53
C ARG A 125 11.36 11.56 -16.53
N GLU A 126 11.09 12.76 -17.01
CA GLU A 126 12.07 13.86 -16.98
C GLU A 126 12.07 14.51 -15.60
N VAL A 127 13.27 14.84 -15.12
CA VAL A 127 13.51 15.47 -13.83
C VAL A 127 14.52 16.59 -14.04
N TYR A 128 14.20 17.78 -13.55
CA TYR A 128 15.11 18.92 -13.56
C TYR A 128 16.34 18.63 -12.69
N PHE A 129 17.54 18.98 -13.15
CA PHE A 129 18.81 18.57 -12.52
C PHE A 129 18.91 18.91 -11.03
N LYS A 130 18.34 20.05 -10.59
CA LYS A 130 18.35 20.45 -9.17
C LYS A 130 17.48 19.56 -8.28
N LYS A 131 16.57 18.77 -8.85
CA LYS A 131 15.72 17.80 -8.14
C LYS A 131 16.32 16.38 -8.12
N VAL A 132 17.48 16.16 -8.74
CA VAL A 132 18.17 14.87 -8.68
C VAL A 132 18.76 14.72 -7.26
N PRO A 133 18.42 13.65 -6.53
CA PRO A 133 18.89 13.49 -5.16
C PRO A 133 20.36 13.07 -5.13
N LYS A 134 21.04 13.41 -4.04
CA LYS A 134 22.42 12.95 -3.79
C LYS A 134 22.49 11.47 -3.45
N GLN A 135 21.43 10.94 -2.83
CA GLN A 135 21.30 9.54 -2.44
C GLN A 135 19.91 9.06 -2.84
N ILE A 136 19.84 7.87 -3.41
CA ILE A 136 18.57 7.26 -3.82
C ILE A 136 17.86 6.75 -2.56
N ASP A 137 16.65 7.25 -2.35
CA ASP A 137 15.76 6.85 -1.27
C ASP A 137 14.98 5.60 -1.68
N LEU A 138 15.23 4.45 -1.03
CA LEU A 138 14.62 3.17 -1.37
C LEU A 138 14.25 2.40 -0.11
N HIS A 139 12.95 2.20 0.12
CA HIS A 139 12.43 1.50 1.28
C HIS A 139 11.31 0.53 0.92
N TYR A 140 11.43 -0.73 1.36
CA TYR A 140 10.28 -1.64 1.45
C TYR A 140 9.34 -1.17 2.55
N LEU A 141 8.05 -1.00 2.21
CA LEU A 141 7.03 -0.52 3.13
C LEU A 141 6.17 -1.66 3.69
N PHE A 142 5.46 -2.39 2.81
CA PHE A 142 4.53 -3.44 3.22
C PHE A 142 4.13 -4.36 2.06
N ASN A 143 3.46 -5.46 2.38
CA ASN A 143 2.82 -6.33 1.40
C ASN A 143 1.32 -6.00 1.29
N MET A 144 0.77 -6.21 0.10
CA MET A 144 -0.67 -6.19 -0.10
C MET A 144 -1.09 -7.36 -1.00
N HIS A 145 -2.32 -7.81 -0.85
CA HIS A 145 -2.87 -8.88 -1.65
C HIS A 145 -4.28 -8.56 -2.14
N THR A 146 -4.78 -9.36 -3.07
CA THR A 146 -6.13 -9.22 -3.64
C THR A 146 -6.98 -10.43 -3.27
N HIS A 147 -8.26 -10.24 -2.99
CA HIS A 147 -9.22 -11.36 -2.93
C HIS A 147 -10.15 -11.38 -4.16
N PRO A 148 -10.45 -12.56 -4.72
CA PRO A 148 -11.43 -12.67 -5.80
C PRO A 148 -12.85 -12.40 -5.28
N PRO A 149 -13.76 -11.95 -6.16
CA PRO A 149 -15.16 -11.89 -5.82
C PRO A 149 -15.75 -13.30 -5.70
N HIS A 150 -16.61 -13.48 -4.71
CA HIS A 150 -17.48 -14.64 -4.55
C HIS A 150 -18.91 -14.27 -4.94
N LEU A 151 -19.63 -15.22 -5.53
CA LEU A 151 -21.04 -15.05 -5.89
C LEU A 151 -21.89 -15.93 -4.97
N HIS A 152 -22.84 -15.31 -4.27
CA HIS A 152 -23.85 -16.04 -3.50
C HIS A 152 -25.21 -15.36 -3.70
N ASN A 153 -26.20 -16.11 -4.17
CA ASN A 153 -27.55 -15.61 -4.46
C ASN A 153 -27.54 -14.29 -5.27
N GLU A 154 -26.83 -14.30 -6.41
CA GLU A 154 -26.67 -13.14 -7.31
C GLU A 154 -25.94 -11.92 -6.71
N THR A 155 -25.58 -11.98 -5.42
CA THR A 155 -24.84 -10.94 -4.73
C THR A 155 -23.34 -11.25 -4.79
N THR A 156 -22.57 -10.27 -5.27
CA THR A 156 -21.11 -10.36 -5.25
C THR A 156 -20.60 -9.86 -3.90
N TYR A 157 -19.76 -10.64 -3.24
CA TYR A 157 -19.06 -10.24 -2.01
C TYR A 157 -17.57 -10.57 -2.11
N TYR A 158 -16.79 -10.01 -1.21
CA TYR A 158 -15.36 -10.23 -1.12
C TYR A 158 -15.00 -10.67 0.30
N GLY A 159 -14.07 -11.60 0.42
CA GLY A 159 -13.47 -11.93 1.71
C GLY A 159 -12.74 -10.72 2.30
N PHE A 160 -12.90 -10.48 3.60
CA PHE A 160 -12.04 -9.57 4.34
C PHE A 160 -10.67 -10.22 4.61
N PHE A 161 -9.77 -9.58 5.37
CA PHE A 161 -8.54 -10.23 5.81
C PHE A 161 -8.86 -11.56 6.50
N SER A 162 -8.10 -12.61 6.19
CA SER A 162 -8.16 -13.89 6.88
C SER A 162 -7.31 -13.88 8.16
N ALA A 163 -7.56 -14.84 9.05
CA ALA A 163 -6.73 -15.09 10.22
C ALA A 163 -5.27 -15.34 9.83
N GLN A 164 -5.05 -15.99 8.69
CA GLN A 164 -3.71 -16.25 8.18
C GLN A 164 -2.99 -14.95 7.77
N ASP A 165 -3.71 -14.00 7.18
CA ASP A 165 -3.15 -12.68 6.83
C ASP A 165 -2.70 -11.92 8.08
N ILE A 166 -3.53 -11.92 9.13
CA ILE A 166 -3.23 -11.26 10.39
C ILE A 166 -2.05 -11.92 11.11
N LYS A 167 -2.03 -13.26 11.18
CA LYS A 167 -0.92 -14.02 11.77
C LYS A 167 0.39 -13.78 11.01
N SER A 168 0.34 -13.73 9.68
CA SER A 168 1.50 -13.44 8.83
C SER A 168 2.02 -12.02 9.03
N MET A 169 1.11 -11.04 9.19
CA MET A 169 1.47 -9.67 9.52
C MET A 169 2.17 -9.57 10.89
N ILE A 170 1.65 -10.27 11.90
CA ILE A 170 2.23 -10.29 13.25
C ILE A 170 3.62 -10.93 13.24
N SER A 171 3.75 -12.11 12.63
CA SER A 171 4.99 -12.89 12.63
C SER A 171 6.11 -12.23 11.84
N SER A 172 5.78 -11.51 10.76
CA SER A 172 6.74 -10.73 9.98
C SER A 172 7.16 -9.41 10.64
N GLY A 173 6.51 -9.03 11.76
CA GLY A 173 6.73 -7.74 12.40
C GLY A 173 6.23 -6.55 11.58
N ALA A 174 5.44 -6.78 10.54
CA ALA A 174 4.95 -5.73 9.66
C ALA A 174 4.06 -4.72 10.42
N ILE A 175 4.27 -3.43 10.14
CA ILE A 175 3.49 -2.34 10.73
C ILE A 175 2.16 -2.16 9.98
N VAL A 176 2.17 -2.39 8.67
CA VAL A 176 1.01 -2.17 7.80
C VAL A 176 0.90 -3.29 6.76
N THR A 177 -0.32 -3.59 6.33
CA THR A 177 -0.63 -4.50 5.22
C THR A 177 -1.81 -3.97 4.42
N GLY A 178 -1.93 -4.34 3.15
CA GLY A 178 -3.03 -3.90 2.28
C GLY A 178 -3.88 -5.07 1.76
N LEU A 179 -5.16 -4.82 1.56
CA LEU A 179 -6.08 -5.74 0.89
C LEU A 179 -6.84 -5.00 -0.21
N ILE A 180 -6.87 -5.60 -1.40
CA ILE A 180 -7.57 -5.10 -2.58
C ILE A 180 -8.75 -6.02 -2.88
N THR A 181 -9.94 -5.43 -2.87
CA THR A 181 -11.23 -6.03 -3.22
C THR A 181 -11.94 -5.05 -4.16
N ASP A 182 -13.27 -4.94 -4.09
CA ASP A 182 -13.99 -3.77 -4.61
C ASP A 182 -13.60 -2.44 -3.91
N HIS A 183 -12.98 -2.54 -2.73
CA HIS A 183 -12.37 -1.45 -1.98
C HIS A 183 -10.86 -1.69 -1.78
N PHE A 184 -10.13 -0.63 -1.45
CA PHE A 184 -8.79 -0.76 -0.91
C PHE A 184 -8.83 -0.57 0.61
N TYR A 185 -8.25 -1.54 1.30
CA TYR A 185 -8.07 -1.53 2.74
C TYR A 185 -6.60 -1.41 3.08
N LEU A 186 -6.29 -0.60 4.09
CA LEU A 186 -4.95 -0.48 4.65
C LEU A 186 -5.07 -0.69 6.16
N LEU A 187 -4.42 -1.73 6.67
CA LEU A 187 -4.52 -2.14 8.06
C LEU A 187 -3.20 -1.88 8.78
N PHE A 188 -3.23 -1.06 9.82
CA PHE A 188 -2.09 -0.73 10.66
C PHE A 188 -2.14 -1.49 11.99
N ARG A 189 -1.04 -2.17 12.31
CA ARG A 189 -0.78 -2.72 13.64
C ARG A 189 -0.35 -1.59 14.56
N THR A 190 -1.06 -1.43 15.67
CA THR A 190 -0.72 -0.45 16.71
C THR A 190 0.09 -1.10 17.82
N ASN A 191 0.63 -0.28 18.73
CA ASN A 191 1.26 -0.75 19.96
C ASN A 191 0.30 -1.39 20.97
N LYS A 192 -1.02 -1.39 20.71
CA LYS A 192 -2.05 -2.02 21.55
C LYS A 192 -2.50 -3.39 21.03
N VAL A 193 -2.01 -3.83 19.88
CA VAL A 193 -2.33 -5.16 19.34
C VAL A 193 -1.69 -6.24 20.23
N ASP A 194 -2.53 -7.09 20.82
CA ASP A 194 -2.14 -8.13 21.77
C ASP A 194 -1.69 -9.44 21.07
N ALA A 195 -0.85 -10.22 21.74
CA ALA A 195 -0.36 -11.53 21.31
C ALA A 195 -1.46 -12.60 21.24
N SER A 196 -2.57 -12.43 21.97
CA SER A 196 -3.74 -13.32 21.91
C SER A 196 -4.35 -13.46 20.52
N VAL A 197 -4.07 -12.51 19.62
CA VAL A 197 -4.42 -12.54 18.20
C VAL A 197 -3.79 -13.74 17.44
N ALA A 198 -2.76 -14.40 18.00
CA ALA A 198 -2.17 -15.59 17.38
C ALA A 198 -3.15 -16.79 17.24
N ASN A 199 -4.19 -16.85 18.08
CA ASN A 199 -5.19 -17.93 18.06
C ASN A 199 -6.45 -17.58 17.25
N LEU A 200 -6.43 -16.46 16.55
CA LEU A 200 -7.58 -15.91 15.84
C LEU A 200 -8.06 -16.83 14.70
N GLN A 201 -9.37 -16.86 14.45
CA GLN A 201 -10.02 -17.62 13.37
C GLN A 201 -10.74 -16.67 12.40
N ASP A 202 -10.98 -17.09 11.17
CA ASP A 202 -11.62 -16.23 10.15
C ASP A 202 -13.00 -15.72 10.58
N ALA A 203 -13.75 -16.52 11.35
CA ALA A 203 -15.05 -16.14 11.89
C ALA A 203 -14.98 -14.96 12.90
N ASP A 204 -13.81 -14.70 13.48
CA ASP A 204 -13.59 -13.60 14.41
C ASP A 204 -13.29 -12.27 13.69
N LEU A 205 -13.14 -12.27 12.35
CA LEU A 205 -12.66 -11.12 11.59
C LEU A 205 -13.77 -10.40 10.83
N SER A 206 -13.91 -9.13 11.18
CA SER A 206 -14.70 -8.13 10.48
C SER A 206 -13.98 -6.78 10.59
N SER A 207 -14.44 -5.78 9.85
CA SER A 207 -13.89 -4.42 9.97
C SER A 207 -14.08 -3.82 11.38
N GLU A 208 -15.13 -4.23 12.09
CA GLU A 208 -15.47 -3.77 13.44
C GLU A 208 -14.61 -4.48 14.49
N THR A 209 -14.57 -5.81 14.46
CA THR A 209 -13.78 -6.59 15.43
C THR A 209 -12.29 -6.26 15.36
N ILE A 210 -11.75 -6.03 14.17
CA ILE A 210 -10.33 -5.72 14.01
C ILE A 210 -9.94 -4.36 14.61
N THR A 211 -10.85 -3.38 14.57
CA THR A 211 -10.61 -2.04 15.13
C THR A 211 -10.93 -2.00 16.62
N GLU A 212 -12.06 -2.56 17.05
CA GLU A 212 -12.58 -2.42 18.42
C GLU A 212 -12.00 -3.45 19.39
N ARG A 213 -11.90 -4.71 18.95
CA ARG A 213 -11.45 -5.81 19.81
C ARG A 213 -9.94 -6.00 19.72
N TYR A 214 -9.38 -5.90 18.52
CA TYR A 214 -7.97 -6.19 18.27
C TYR A 214 -7.08 -4.95 18.16
N ASN A 215 -7.64 -3.74 18.32
CA ASN A 215 -6.92 -2.46 18.39
C ASN A 215 -6.06 -2.14 17.15
N TYR A 216 -6.41 -2.68 15.97
CA TYR A 216 -5.82 -2.21 14.73
C TYR A 216 -6.44 -0.88 14.30
N VAL A 217 -5.72 -0.13 13.47
CA VAL A 217 -6.32 0.99 12.73
C VAL A 217 -6.55 0.56 11.29
N LEU A 218 -7.81 0.57 10.88
CA LEU A 218 -8.22 0.21 9.52
C LEU A 218 -8.55 1.48 8.73
N TYR A 219 -8.06 1.55 7.50
CA TYR A 219 -8.52 2.51 6.51
C TYR A 219 -9.26 1.78 5.40
N LYS A 220 -10.31 2.42 4.87
CA LYS A 220 -11.10 1.94 3.74
C LYS A 220 -11.34 3.06 2.74
N GLY A 221 -11.33 2.74 1.45
CA GLY A 221 -11.75 3.66 0.40
C GLY A 221 -12.09 2.94 -0.90
N ALA A 222 -12.95 3.54 -1.71
CA ALA A 222 -13.17 3.07 -3.07
C ALA A 222 -11.89 3.23 -3.91
N LEU A 223 -11.68 2.35 -4.89
CA LEU A 223 -10.47 2.38 -5.71
C LEU A 223 -10.31 3.72 -6.45
N GLY A 224 -9.19 4.41 -6.23
CA GLY A 224 -8.94 5.74 -6.80
C GLY A 224 -9.45 6.92 -5.97
N LYS A 225 -9.97 6.67 -4.75
CA LYS A 225 -10.40 7.71 -3.81
C LYS A 225 -9.49 7.75 -2.59
N LYS A 226 -9.62 8.80 -1.76
CA LYS A 226 -8.90 8.86 -0.48
C LYS A 226 -9.34 7.69 0.40
N LEU A 227 -8.40 7.20 1.20
CA LEU A 227 -8.71 6.25 2.25
C LEU A 227 -9.14 7.02 3.50
N HIS A 228 -10.20 6.56 4.13
CA HIS A 228 -10.73 7.12 5.36
C HIS A 228 -10.54 6.12 6.48
N ARG A 229 -10.13 6.61 7.65
CA ARG A 229 -10.08 5.81 8.85
C ARG A 229 -11.48 5.27 9.17
N VAL A 230 -11.58 3.97 9.39
CA VAL A 230 -12.79 3.33 9.88
C VAL A 230 -12.86 3.63 11.38
N LEU A 231 -13.83 4.44 11.78
CA LEU A 231 -14.06 4.80 13.18
C LEU A 231 -14.64 3.59 13.91
N SER A 232 -14.12 3.31 15.11
CA SER A 232 -14.80 2.43 16.06
C SER A 232 -16.02 3.15 16.61
N HIS A 233 -17.15 2.46 16.70
CA HIS A 233 -18.33 2.98 17.40
C HIS A 233 -18.15 2.73 18.90
N LEU A 234 -17.35 3.59 19.55
CA LEU A 234 -17.27 3.64 21.02
C LEU A 234 -17.94 4.92 21.52
#